data_AF-A0A699WIW9-F1
#
_entry.id   AF-A0A699WIW9-F1
#
_cell.length_a   1.000
_cell.length_b   1.000
_cell.length_c   1.000
_cell.angle_alpha   90.00
_cell.angle_beta   90.00
_cell.angle_gamma   90.00
#
_symmetry.space_group_name_H-M   'P 1'
#
loop_
_entity.id
_entity.type
_entity.pdbx_description
1 polymer ?
#
loop_
_entity_poly.entity_id
_entity_poly.type
_entity_poly.pdbx_seq_one_letter_code
_entity_poly.pdbx_strand_id
1 'polypeptide(L)'
;RSGNVAGARETVGSSMVQKSRIQCYNCKEHGHVAKECQRPKRAKDAAYHREKMLLCKQEEAGIQLNVEQADWKDDTDDESDDHVYG
;
A
#
# COMPACT_ATOMS: atom_id res chain seq x y z
N ARG A 1 19.32 -50.75 4.59
CA ARG A 1 18.70 -49.99 3.47
C ARG A 1 18.15 -48.71 4.06
N SER A 2 18.91 -47.63 3.96
CA SER A 2 18.47 -46.29 4.36
C SER A 2 17.30 -45.86 3.49
N GLY A 3 16.26 -45.32 4.11
CA GLY A 3 15.17 -44.59 3.45
C GLY A 3 14.91 -43.33 4.27
N ASN A 4 15.28 -42.19 3.71
CA ASN A 4 15.18 -40.85 4.28
C ASN A 4 14.18 -40.04 3.43
N VAL A 5 13.65 -38.93 4.00
CA VAL A 5 12.92 -37.78 3.36
C VAL A 5 11.38 -37.95 3.28
N ALA A 6 10.48 -37.01 3.61
CA ALA A 6 10.45 -35.54 3.79
C ALA A 6 9.36 -35.17 4.83
N GLY A 7 9.29 -34.02 5.50
CA GLY A 7 9.97 -32.74 5.35
C GLY A 7 9.46 -31.78 6.43
N ALA A 8 10.06 -31.82 7.62
CA ALA A 8 9.93 -30.73 8.58
C ALA A 8 10.95 -29.66 8.17
N ARG A 9 10.49 -28.60 7.49
CA ARG A 9 11.30 -27.39 7.33
C ARG A 9 11.32 -26.67 8.67
N GLU A 10 12.11 -27.19 9.59
CA GLU A 10 12.47 -26.48 10.81
C GLU A 10 13.47 -25.39 10.45
N THR A 11 12.96 -24.20 10.16
CA THR A 11 13.76 -22.96 10.05
C THR A 11 14.25 -22.49 11.42
N VAL A 12 14.68 -23.42 12.28
CA VAL A 12 15.10 -23.16 13.67
C VAL A 12 16.45 -22.43 13.71
N GLY A 13 17.27 -22.54 12.66
CA GLY A 13 18.60 -21.89 12.59
C GLY A 13 18.62 -20.41 12.22
N SER A 14 17.61 -19.87 11.52
CA SER A 14 17.58 -18.44 11.12
C SER A 14 16.70 -17.57 12.01
N SER A 15 15.88 -18.20 12.85
CA SER A 15 14.81 -17.52 13.59
C SER A 15 15.32 -16.57 14.68
N MET A 16 16.38 -16.92 15.42
CA MET A 16 16.87 -16.09 16.54
C MET A 16 17.66 -14.86 16.09
N VAL A 17 18.51 -14.99 15.06
CA VAL A 17 19.33 -13.88 14.53
C VAL A 17 18.51 -12.89 13.71
N GLN A 18 17.48 -13.34 12.98
CA GLN A 18 16.61 -12.42 12.26
C GLN A 18 15.65 -11.68 13.20
N LYS A 19 15.07 -12.36 14.20
CA LYS A 19 14.17 -11.72 15.17
C LYS A 19 14.84 -10.60 15.94
N SER A 20 16.09 -10.78 16.38
CA SER A 20 16.85 -9.76 17.12
C SER A 20 17.22 -8.52 16.31
N ARG A 21 17.15 -8.55 14.97
CA ARG A 21 17.34 -7.37 14.10
C ARG A 21 16.04 -6.62 13.79
N ILE A 22 14.89 -7.21 14.05
CA ILE A 22 13.59 -6.59 13.78
C ILE A 22 13.29 -5.60 14.88
N GLN A 23 13.18 -4.30 14.53
CA GLN A 23 12.73 -3.26 15.44
C GLN A 23 11.20 -3.15 15.40
N CYS A 24 10.58 -3.19 16.58
CA CYS A 24 9.15 -2.98 16.74
C CYS A 24 8.78 -1.51 16.52
N TYR A 25 7.90 -1.22 15.56
CA TYR A 25 7.42 0.14 15.32
C TYR A 25 6.62 0.74 16.48
N ASN A 26 6.01 -0.11 17.32
CA ASN A 26 5.16 0.33 18.43
C ASN A 26 5.99 0.77 19.66
N CYS A 27 6.95 -0.04 20.12
CA CYS A 27 7.75 0.23 21.32
C CYS A 27 9.22 0.58 21.06
N LYS A 28 9.70 0.51 19.82
CA LYS A 28 11.10 0.76 19.41
C LYS A 28 12.14 -0.22 19.95
N GLU A 29 11.71 -1.32 20.56
CA GLU A 29 12.58 -2.42 21.00
C GLU A 29 12.83 -3.41 19.85
N HIS A 30 13.97 -4.12 19.90
CA HIS A 30 14.29 -5.17 18.93
C HIS A 30 13.80 -6.54 19.42
N GLY A 31 13.65 -7.50 18.51
CA GLY A 31 13.30 -8.89 18.85
C GLY A 31 11.92 -9.34 18.40
N HIS A 32 11.03 -8.41 18.05
CA HIS A 32 9.65 -8.71 17.69
C HIS A 32 9.06 -7.70 16.70
N VAL A 33 8.04 -8.12 15.95
CA VAL A 33 7.25 -7.23 15.10
C VAL A 33 6.16 -6.53 15.90
N ALA A 34 5.68 -5.38 15.44
CA ALA A 34 4.63 -4.61 16.13
C ALA A 34 3.33 -5.39 16.41
N LYS A 35 3.06 -6.47 15.65
CA LYS A 35 1.92 -7.37 15.86
C LYS A 35 2.06 -8.25 17.11
N GLU A 36 3.28 -8.54 17.53
CA GLU A 36 3.62 -9.37 18.70
C GLU A 36 3.92 -8.50 19.95
N CYS A 37 3.85 -7.17 19.81
CA CYS A 37 4.16 -6.24 20.88
C CYS A 37 3.06 -6.28 21.96
N GLN A 38 3.46 -6.56 23.20
CA GLN A 38 2.56 -6.57 24.35
C GLN A 38 2.19 -5.16 24.85
N ARG A 39 2.94 -4.14 24.42
CA ARG A 39 2.60 -2.74 24.74
C ARG A 39 1.31 -2.37 24.01
N PRO A 40 0.41 -1.60 24.63
CA PRO A 40 -0.80 -1.14 23.96
C PRO A 40 -0.42 -0.40 22.68
N LYS A 41 -1.21 -0.59 21.62
CA LYS A 41 -1.04 0.19 20.39
C LYS A 41 -1.24 1.65 20.74
N ARG A 42 -0.38 2.53 20.20
CA ARG A 42 -0.58 3.97 20.35
C ARG A 42 -2.00 4.31 19.90
N ALA A 43 -2.76 4.96 20.79
CA ALA A 43 -4.08 5.46 20.45
C ALA A 43 -3.91 6.47 19.30
N LYS A 44 -4.70 6.31 18.25
CA LYS A 44 -4.84 7.34 17.23
C LYS A 44 -5.61 8.48 17.87
N ASP A 45 -4.96 9.61 18.05
CA ASP A 45 -5.59 10.78 18.62
C ASP A 45 -6.58 11.42 17.64
N ALA A 46 -7.37 12.37 18.14
CA ALA A 46 -8.38 13.05 17.35
C ALA A 46 -7.79 13.85 16.18
N ALA A 47 -6.54 14.32 16.26
CA ALA A 47 -5.91 15.05 15.17
C ALA A 47 -5.58 14.10 14.01
N TYR A 48 -5.03 12.91 14.30
CA TYR A 48 -4.84 11.86 13.28
C TYR A 48 -6.15 11.50 12.56
N HIS A 49 -7.26 11.39 13.31
CA HIS A 49 -8.55 11.07 12.70
C HIS A 49 -9.05 12.20 11.80
N ARG A 50 -8.94 13.45 12.26
CA ARG A 50 -9.34 14.64 11.48
C ARG A 50 -8.52 14.79 10.19
N GLU A 51 -7.21 14.63 10.28
CA GLU A 51 -6.32 14.70 9.11
C GLU A 51 -6.68 13.63 8.07
N LYS A 52 -6.93 12.39 8.51
CA LYS A 52 -7.34 11.31 7.61
C LYS A 52 -8.69 11.56 6.93
N MET A 53 -9.64 12.17 7.64
CA MET A 53 -10.94 12.57 7.08
C MET A 53 -10.79 13.67 6.02
N LEU A 54 -9.92 14.66 6.26
CA LEU A 54 -9.63 15.72 5.30
C LEU A 54 -8.99 15.18 4.02
N LEU A 55 -8.04 14.25 4.15
CA LEU A 55 -7.38 13.61 3.01
C LEU A 55 -8.39 12.86 2.12
N CYS A 56 -9.29 12.08 2.73
CA CYS A 56 -10.32 11.34 2.00
C CYS A 56 -11.24 12.27 1.18
N LYS A 57 -11.59 13.43 1.76
CA LYS A 57 -12.45 14.42 1.09
C LYS A 57 -11.73 15.11 -0.07
N GLN A 58 -10.42 15.34 0.04
CA GLN A 58 -9.62 15.89 -1.04
C GLN A 58 -9.42 14.89 -2.20
N GLU A 59 -9.24 13.60 -1.88
CA GLU A 59 -9.17 12.54 -2.89
C GLU A 59 -10.49 12.43 -3.66
N GLU A 60 -11.64 12.49 -2.98
CA GLU A 60 -12.97 12.51 -3.60
C GLU A 60 -13.18 13.72 -4.51
N ALA A 61 -12.73 14.91 -4.08
CA ALA A 61 -12.77 16.11 -4.92
C ALA A 61 -11.83 16.01 -6.13
N GLY A 62 -10.64 15.42 -5.95
CA GLY A 62 -9.71 15.15 -7.06
C GLY A 62 -10.24 14.13 -8.05
N ILE A 63 -11.07 13.17 -7.59
CA ILE A 63 -11.79 12.21 -8.44
C ILE A 63 -12.91 12.89 -9.25
N GLN A 64 -13.70 13.78 -8.63
CA GLN A 64 -14.73 14.53 -9.35
C GLN A 64 -14.13 15.42 -10.46
N LEU A 65 -13.05 16.14 -10.15
CA LEU A 65 -12.38 17.01 -11.13
C LEU A 65 -11.71 16.26 -12.28
N ASN A 66 -11.33 14.99 -12.08
CA ASN A 66 -10.74 14.18 -13.16
C ASN A 66 -11.79 13.54 -14.08
N VAL A 67 -13.02 13.32 -13.59
CA VAL A 67 -14.18 12.95 -14.41
C VAL A 67 -14.55 14.09 -15.37
N GLU A 68 -14.66 15.33 -14.86
CA GLU A 68 -14.96 16.49 -15.70
C GLU A 68 -13.85 16.78 -16.73
N GLN A 69 -12.60 16.42 -16.44
CA GLN A 69 -11.50 16.56 -17.40
C GLN A 69 -11.43 15.45 -18.46
N ALA A 70 -12.04 14.29 -18.22
CA ALA A 70 -12.04 13.17 -19.16
C ALA A 70 -13.13 13.32 -20.24
N ASP A 71 -14.15 14.14 -19.99
CA ASP A 71 -15.32 14.33 -20.86
C ASP A 71 -15.09 15.29 -22.04
N TRP A 72 -14.08 16.17 -22.01
CA TRP A 72 -13.88 17.22 -23.03
C TRP A 72 -12.82 16.90 -24.10
N LYS A 73 -12.29 15.68 -24.17
CA LYS A 73 -11.14 15.33 -25.04
C LYS A 73 -11.48 14.59 -26.33
N ASP A 74 -12.75 14.44 -26.70
CA ASP A 74 -13.16 13.65 -27.88
C ASP A 74 -13.62 14.48 -29.09
N ASP A 75 -13.73 15.81 -29.00
CA ASP A 75 -14.27 16.66 -30.08
C ASP A 75 -13.22 17.52 -30.80
N THR A 76 -12.02 16.99 -31.05
CA THR A 76 -11.06 17.61 -31.98
C THR A 76 -10.33 16.57 -32.83
N ASP A 77 -11.07 15.81 -33.66
CA ASP A 77 -10.51 15.18 -34.87
C ASP A 77 -11.62 14.89 -35.91
N ASP A 78 -12.50 15.87 -36.17
CA ASP A 78 -13.45 15.80 -37.30
C ASP A 78 -13.40 17.12 -38.06
N GLU A 79 -12.51 17.22 -39.05
CA GLU A 79 -12.54 18.12 -40.21
C GLU A 79 -11.26 17.82 -41.03
N SER A 80 -11.22 17.39 -42.29
CA SER A 80 -12.18 16.83 -43.24
C SER A 80 -11.32 16.26 -44.37
N ASP A 81 -11.73 15.10 -44.89
CA ASP A 81 -11.11 14.41 -46.02
C ASP A 81 -11.51 15.13 -47.33
N ASP A 82 -10.70 16.06 -47.85
CA ASP A 82 -10.91 16.64 -49.19
C ASP A 82 -10.06 15.92 -50.24
N HIS A 83 -10.64 14.83 -50.76
CA HIS A 83 -10.40 14.31 -52.10
C HIS A 83 -10.49 15.42 -53.16
N VAL A 84 -9.39 15.73 -53.84
CA VAL A 84 -9.44 16.32 -55.20
C VAL A 84 -8.48 15.58 -56.13
N TYR A 85 -9.08 14.85 -57.08
CA TYR A 85 -8.46 14.35 -58.30
C TYR A 85 -8.02 15.52 -59.20
N GLY A 86 -6.83 15.43 -59.80
CA GLY A 86 -6.36 16.33 -60.85
C GLY A 86 -4.92 16.06 -61.27
#